data_AF-A0AAJ0SAN6-F1
#
_entry.id   AF-A0AAJ0SAN6-F1
#
_cell.length_a   1.000
_cell.length_b   1.000
_cell.length_c   1.000
_cell.angle_alpha   90.00
_cell.angle_beta   90.00
_cell.angle_gamma   90.00
#
_symmetry.space_group_name_H-M   'P 1'
#
loop_
_entity.id
_entity.type
_entity.pdbx_description
1 polymer ?
#
loop_
_entity_poly.entity_id
_entity_poly.type
_entity_poly.pdbx_seq_one_letter_code
_entity_poly.pdbx_strand_id
1 'polypeptide(L)'
;MNTKEQITEKFKNWLKKTKVISFDERIGFNCWDKELTKLRDGKTLKEIYIVSFSTESKVGYDENGEMNFFVDGMLCFAYFDAETLELLYIQKKAGYIEVDGSY
;
A
#
# COMPACT_ATOMS: atom_id res chain seq x y z
N MET A 1 -11.67 0.90 19.03
CA MET A 1 -10.85 0.98 17.81
C MET A 1 -11.69 1.61 16.72
N ASN A 2 -11.28 2.76 16.20
CA ASN A 2 -12.01 3.45 15.13
C ASN A 2 -11.81 2.73 13.77
N THR A 3 -12.61 3.08 12.76
CA THR A 3 -12.56 2.43 11.44
C THR A 3 -11.18 2.52 10.78
N LYS A 4 -10.50 3.66 10.91
CA LYS A 4 -9.16 3.88 10.31
C LYS A 4 -8.09 2.99 10.96
N GLU A 5 -8.16 2.81 12.28
CA GLU A 5 -7.29 1.88 13.03
C GLU A 5 -7.55 0.43 12.59
N GLN A 6 -8.82 0.04 12.42
CA GLN A 6 -9.17 -1.29 11.91
C GLN A 6 -8.62 -1.56 10.51
N ILE A 7 -8.78 -0.61 9.59
CA ILE A 7 -8.23 -0.70 8.24
C ILE A 7 -6.70 -0.82 8.29
N THR A 8 -6.05 0.02 9.08
CA THR A 8 -4.57 0.02 9.18
C THR A 8 -4.05 -1.31 9.74
N GLU A 9 -4.70 -1.88 10.76
CA GLU A 9 -4.30 -3.19 11.31
C GLU A 9 -4.60 -4.34 10.34
N LYS A 10 -5.76 -4.33 9.65
CA LYS A 10 -6.04 -5.28 8.57
C LYS A 10 -4.95 -5.22 7.49
N PHE A 11 -4.56 -4.01 7.10
CA PHE A 11 -3.54 -3.83 6.07
C PHE A 11 -2.16 -4.34 6.51
N LYS A 12 -1.71 -4.02 7.72
CA LYS A 12 -0.48 -4.57 8.31
C LYS A 12 -0.48 -6.09 8.32
N ASN A 13 -1.60 -6.71 8.69
CA ASN A 13 -1.73 -8.17 8.70
C ASN A 13 -1.66 -8.75 7.29
N TRP A 14 -2.30 -8.10 6.31
CA TRP A 14 -2.20 -8.51 4.92
C TRP A 14 -0.76 -8.45 4.41
N LEU A 15 -0.05 -7.34 4.64
CA LEU A 15 1.37 -7.17 4.24
C LEU A 15 2.28 -8.25 4.84
N LYS A 16 2.11 -8.53 6.13
CA LYS A 16 2.87 -9.60 6.82
C LYS A 16 2.59 -10.98 6.25
N LYS A 17 1.33 -11.24 5.88
CA LYS A 17 0.88 -12.53 5.34
C LYS A 17 1.38 -12.76 3.92
N THR A 18 1.26 -11.77 3.04
CA THR A 18 1.55 -11.92 1.61
C THR A 18 3.03 -11.69 1.30
N LYS A 19 3.71 -10.79 2.02
CA LYS A 19 5.11 -10.39 1.76
C LYS A 19 5.38 -9.93 0.33
N VAL A 20 4.33 -9.53 -0.41
CA VAL A 20 4.40 -9.12 -1.82
C VAL A 20 5.04 -7.74 -1.99
N ILE A 21 4.94 -6.90 -0.97
CA ILE A 21 5.50 -5.55 -0.97
C ILE A 21 6.05 -5.23 0.43
N SER A 22 7.25 -4.66 0.49
CA SER A 22 7.81 -4.14 1.74
C SER A 22 7.39 -2.69 1.94
N PHE A 23 7.36 -2.24 3.19
CA PHE A 23 6.92 -0.90 3.57
C PHE A 23 7.87 -0.30 4.61
N ASP A 24 8.06 1.01 4.56
CA ASP A 24 8.91 1.72 5.53
C ASP A 24 8.14 1.97 6.82
N GLU A 25 8.43 1.16 7.84
CA GLU A 25 7.81 1.28 9.17
C GLU A 25 8.02 2.64 9.83
N ARG A 26 9.09 3.38 9.46
CA ARG A 26 9.39 4.71 10.03
C ARG A 26 8.46 5.79 9.51
N ILE A 27 8.00 5.65 8.26
CA ILE A 27 7.01 6.55 7.64
C ILE A 27 5.61 6.15 8.09
N GLY A 28 5.35 4.83 8.17
CA GLY A 28 4.09 4.28 8.62
C GLY A 28 2.97 4.39 7.59
N PHE A 29 1.74 4.32 8.09
CA PHE A 29 0.52 4.35 7.28
C PHE A 29 -0.29 5.59 7.59
N ASN A 30 -0.86 6.22 6.56
CA ASN A 30 -1.84 7.28 6.73
C ASN A 30 -3.16 6.87 6.07
N CYS A 31 -4.22 6.73 6.88
CA CYS A 31 -5.56 6.38 6.43
C CYS A 31 -6.40 7.65 6.26
N TRP A 32 -6.80 7.93 5.03
CA TRP A 32 -7.57 9.12 4.67
C TRP A 32 -9.03 8.97 5.10
N ASP A 33 -9.79 10.07 5.02
CA ASP A 33 -11.25 10.00 5.21
C ASP A 33 -11.91 9.25 4.06
N LYS A 34 -13.14 8.78 4.31
CA LYS A 34 -13.93 8.07 3.31
C LYS A 34 -14.23 8.99 2.13
N GLU A 35 -14.08 8.50 0.91
CA GLU A 35 -14.43 9.23 -0.30
C GLU A 35 -15.17 8.36 -1.32
N LEU A 36 -16.01 8.98 -2.14
CA LEU A 36 -16.65 8.33 -3.28
C LEU A 36 -15.71 8.42 -4.49
N THR A 37 -15.17 7.29 -4.93
CA THR A 37 -14.18 7.27 -6.02
C THR A 37 -14.54 6.24 -7.09
N LYS A 38 -14.09 6.50 -8.32
CA LYS A 38 -14.19 5.53 -9.42
C LYS A 38 -13.03 4.55 -9.33
N LEU A 39 -13.33 3.25 -9.24
CA LEU A 39 -12.31 2.21 -9.14
C LEU A 39 -11.49 2.09 -10.44
N ARG A 40 -10.39 1.35 -10.38
CA ARG A 40 -9.45 1.15 -11.52
C ARG A 40 -10.07 0.56 -12.79
N ASP A 41 -11.21 -0.12 -12.69
CA ASP A 41 -11.95 -0.61 -13.86
C ASP A 41 -12.56 0.53 -14.71
N GLY A 42 -12.50 1.76 -14.20
CA GLY A 42 -13.02 2.95 -14.86
C GLY A 42 -14.54 2.93 -15.01
N LYS A 43 -15.26 2.08 -14.27
CA LYS A 43 -16.72 1.90 -14.38
C LYS A 43 -17.40 1.90 -13.02
N THR A 44 -16.85 1.19 -12.04
CA THR A 44 -17.44 1.05 -10.71
C THR A 44 -17.19 2.30 -9.88
N LEU A 45 -18.26 2.93 -9.38
CA LEU A 45 -18.20 4.03 -8.43
C LEU A 45 -18.49 3.48 -7.03
N LYS A 46 -17.60 3.71 -6.05
CA LYS A 46 -17.72 3.12 -4.72
C LYS A 46 -17.17 4.04 -3.64
N GLU A 47 -17.79 4.01 -2.46
CA GLU A 47 -17.21 4.63 -1.27
C GLU A 47 -16.05 3.79 -0.76
N ILE A 48 -14.90 4.43 -0.54
CA ILE A 48 -13.66 3.76 -0.18
C ILE A 48 -12.92 4.50 0.93
N TYR A 49 -12.02 3.79 1.58
CA TYR A 49 -10.91 4.38 2.31
C TYR A 49 -9.60 4.16 1.54
N ILE A 50 -8.70 5.14 1.61
CA ILE A 50 -7.35 5.04 1.03
C ILE A 50 -6.33 5.04 2.16
N VAL A 51 -5.42 4.07 2.14
CA VAL A 51 -4.23 4.05 2.99
C VAL A 51 -3.01 4.34 2.15
N SER A 52 -2.38 5.49 2.36
CA SER A 52 -1.10 5.84 1.74
C SER A 52 0.07 5.34 2.58
N PHE A 53 1.09 4.79 1.93
CA PHE A 53 2.34 4.30 2.55
C PHE A 53 3.50 4.34 1.55
N SER A 54 4.72 4.25 2.06
CA SER A 54 5.93 4.17 1.21
C SER A 54 6.57 2.80 1.31
N THR A 55 7.09 2.29 0.19
CA THR A 55 7.97 1.12 0.22
C THR A 55 9.33 1.48 0.82
N GLU A 56 10.07 0.48 1.30
CA GLU A 56 11.44 0.71 1.78
C GLU A 56 12.36 1.16 0.63
N SER A 57 13.21 2.14 0.91
CA SER A 57 14.35 2.47 0.02
C SER A 57 15.39 1.36 0.09
N LYS A 58 16.07 1.07 -1.02
CA LYS A 58 17.17 0.10 -1.07
C LYS A 58 18.46 0.80 -1.43
N VAL A 59 19.50 0.55 -0.65
CA VAL A 59 20.87 0.99 -0.94
C VAL A 59 21.71 -0.24 -1.21
N GLY A 60 22.42 -0.23 -2.32
CA GLY A 60 23.43 -1.23 -2.64
C GLY A 60 24.83 -0.70 -2.37
N TYR A 61 25.68 -1.59 -1.90
CA TYR A 61 27.11 -1.35 -1.73
C TYR A 61 27.87 -2.37 -2.58
N ASP A 62 29.04 -1.98 -3.09
CA ASP A 62 29.95 -2.89 -3.77
C ASP A 62 30.82 -3.68 -2.77
N GLU A 63 31.75 -4.47 -3.30
CA GLU A 63 32.68 -5.29 -2.51
C GLU A 63 33.67 -4.47 -1.67
N ASN A 64 33.87 -3.19 -2.00
CA ASN A 64 34.73 -2.27 -1.26
C ASN A 64 33.94 -1.45 -0.23
N GLY A 65 32.61 -1.64 -0.12
CA GLY A 65 31.73 -0.89 0.75
C GLY A 65 31.35 0.49 0.21
N GLU A 66 31.64 0.77 -1.06
CA GLU A 66 31.19 2.00 -1.72
C GLU A 66 29.75 1.86 -2.23
N MET A 67 28.96 2.93 -2.11
CA MET A 67 27.57 2.92 -2.59
C MET A 67 27.55 2.76 -4.11
N ASN A 68 26.91 1.71 -4.62
CA ASN A 68 26.81 1.44 -6.05
C ASN A 68 25.41 1.71 -6.64
N PHE A 69 24.35 1.65 -5.83
CA PHE A 69 23.01 2.03 -6.25
C PHE A 69 22.14 2.52 -5.09
N PHE A 70 21.16 3.34 -5.44
CA PHE A 70 20.08 3.78 -4.56
C PHE A 70 18.74 3.67 -5.29
N VAL A 71 17.78 2.98 -4.69
CA VAL A 71 16.39 2.93 -5.15
C VAL A 71 15.53 3.57 -4.07
N ASP A 72 14.91 4.69 -4.40
CA ASP A 72 14.06 5.39 -3.45
C ASP A 72 12.76 4.61 -3.17
N GLY A 73 12.21 4.82 -1.97
CA GLY A 73 10.93 4.28 -1.57
C GLY A 73 9.82 4.87 -2.45
N MET A 74 8.88 4.03 -2.87
CA MET A 74 7.78 4.45 -3.73
C MET A 74 6.50 4.63 -2.93
N LEU A 75 5.84 5.77 -3.12
CA LEU A 75 4.51 6.02 -2.58
C LEU A 75 3.48 5.08 -3.23
N CYS A 76 2.70 4.41 -2.39
CA CYS A 76 1.68 3.45 -2.74
C CYS A 76 0.36 3.78 -2.04
N PHE A 77 -0.75 3.31 -2.61
CA PHE A 77 -2.10 3.57 -2.11
C PHE A 77 -2.88 2.26 -2.05
N ALA A 78 -3.27 1.83 -0.85
CA ALA A 78 -4.14 0.67 -0.66
C ALA A 78 -5.60 1.12 -0.56
N TYR A 79 -6.45 0.55 -1.40
CA TYR A 79 -7.85 0.89 -1.53
C TYR A 79 -8.70 -0.11 -0.75
N PHE A 80 -9.54 0.38 0.15
CA PHE A 80 -10.42 -0.43 0.98
C PHE A 80 -11.88 -0.09 0.71
N ASP A 81 -12.71 -1.11 0.67
CA ASP A 81 -14.17 -0.98 0.63
C ASP A 81 -14.67 -0.33 1.93
N ALA A 82 -15.43 0.77 1.84
CA ALA A 82 -15.92 1.44 3.05
C ALA A 82 -17.03 0.69 3.80
N GLU A 83 -17.75 -0.21 3.14
CA GLU A 83 -18.82 -1.03 3.74
C GLU A 83 -18.22 -2.23 4.47
N THR A 84 -17.32 -2.96 3.81
CA THR A 84 -16.78 -4.23 4.31
C THR A 84 -15.42 -4.10 5.00
N LEU A 85 -14.73 -2.97 4.80
CA LEU A 85 -13.35 -2.73 5.25
C LEU A 85 -12.37 -3.75 4.68
N GLU A 86 -12.70 -4.37 3.55
CA GLU A 86 -11.84 -5.33 2.85
C GLU A 86 -10.94 -4.61 1.85
N LEU A 87 -9.70 -5.13 1.72
CA LEU A 87 -8.76 -4.63 0.73
C LEU A 87 -9.30 -4.95 -0.67
N LEU A 88 -9.33 -3.95 -1.55
CA LEU A 88 -9.73 -4.09 -2.94
C LEU A 88 -8.51 -4.32 -3.84
N TYR A 89 -7.50 -3.48 -3.70
CA TYR A 89 -6.22 -3.57 -4.40
C TYR A 89 -5.23 -2.54 -3.83
N ILE A 90 -3.96 -2.65 -4.24
CA ILE A 90 -2.94 -1.63 -4.00
C ILE A 90 -2.55 -1.02 -5.33
N GLN A 91 -2.55 0.30 -5.43
CA GLN A 91 -1.99 1.04 -6.55
C GLN A 91 -0.54 1.44 -6.26
N LYS A 92 0.32 1.20 -7.24
CA LYS A 92 1.70 1.69 -7.30
C LYS A 92 1.92 2.46 -8.61
N LYS A 93 3.05 3.15 -8.72
CA LYS A 93 3.43 3.87 -9.96
C LYS A 93 3.39 2.98 -11.21
N ALA A 94 3.77 1.71 -11.07
CA ALA A 94 3.90 0.76 -12.16
C ALA A 94 2.67 -0.16 -12.38
N GLY A 95 1.52 0.12 -11.75
CA GLY A 95 0.31 -0.70 -11.90
C GLY A 95 -0.37 -1.01 -10.58
N TYR A 96 -0.99 -2.19 -10.50
CA TYR A 96 -1.78 -2.61 -9.34
C TYR A 96 -1.24 -3.89 -8.73
N ILE A 97 -1.67 -4.17 -7.49
CA ILE A 97 -1.48 -5.45 -6.81
C ILE A 97 -2.87 -5.89 -6.34
N GLU A 98 -3.24 -7.10 -6.71
CA GLU A 98 -4.49 -7.72 -6.31
C GLU A 98 -4.46 -8.19 -4.85
N VAL A 99 -5.63 -8.49 -4.30
CA VAL A 99 -5.78 -8.96 -2.91
C VAL A 99 -5.05 -10.30 -2.66
N ASP A 100 -4.89 -11.12 -3.70
CA ASP A 100 -4.13 -12.38 -3.64
C ASP A 100 -2.61 -12.17 -3.81
N GLY A 101 -2.18 -10.95 -4.12
CA GLY A 101 -0.78 -10.60 -4.34
C GLY A 101 -0.32 -10.62 -5.79
N SER A 102 -1.19 -10.94 -6.75
CA SER A 102 -0.86 -10.88 -8.19
C SER A 102 -0.75 -9.44 -8.71
N TYR A 103 -0.11 -9.27 -9.87
CA TYR A 103 0.17 -7.97 -10.52
C TYR A 103 -0.68 -7.74 -11.78
#